data_AF-A0A6N6RZG8-F1
#
_entry.id   AF-A0A6N6RZG8-F1
#
_cell.length_a   1.000
_cell.length_b   1.000
_cell.length_c   1.000
_cell.angle_alpha   90.00
_cell.angle_beta   90.00
_cell.angle_gamma   90.00
#
_symmetry.space_group_name_H-M   'P 1'
#
loop_
_entity.id
_entity.type
_entity.pdbx_description
1 polymer ?
#
loop_
_entity_poly.entity_id
_entity_poly.type
_entity_poly.pdbx_seq_one_letter_code
_entity_poly.pdbx_strand_id
1 'polypeptide(L)'
;MNKYLKIFVLVLVSLVFSLLVAEGVSRLVFDPIDFLKPRRLPDDVLRYRIEPGTGAHDSLGFRNKSVPAGAEIVAIGDSHTYGVSARASESWPSALGRMTGKTVYN
;
A
#
# COMPACT_ATOMS: atom_id res chain seq x y z
N MET A 1 -46.65 -6.22 -1.39
CA MET A 1 -45.53 -5.40 -1.92
C MET A 1 -45.68 -5.26 -3.43
N ASN A 2 -45.70 -4.02 -3.96
CA ASN A 2 -45.80 -3.73 -5.39
C ASN A 2 -44.65 -4.43 -6.17
N LYS A 3 -44.93 -4.96 -7.37
CA LYS A 3 -43.93 -5.58 -8.27
C LYS A 3 -42.71 -4.68 -8.46
N TYR A 4 -42.91 -3.39 -8.65
CA TYR A 4 -41.82 -2.43 -8.83
C TYR A 4 -40.95 -2.30 -7.58
N LEU A 5 -41.56 -2.35 -6.39
CA LEU A 5 -40.83 -2.29 -5.12
C LEU A 5 -39.97 -3.55 -4.90
N LYS A 6 -40.47 -4.74 -5.29
CA LYS A 6 -39.67 -5.99 -5.27
C LYS A 6 -38.45 -5.91 -6.17
N ILE A 7 -38.63 -5.42 -7.41
CA ILE A 7 -37.54 -5.28 -8.37
C ILE A 7 -36.51 -4.27 -7.86
N PHE A 8 -36.95 -3.13 -7.34
CA PHE A 8 -36.07 -2.12 -6.78
C PHE A 8 -35.22 -2.65 -5.62
N VAL A 9 -35.83 -3.34 -4.66
CA VAL A 9 -35.10 -3.95 -3.53
C VAL A 9 -34.10 -4.98 -4.02
N LEU A 10 -34.47 -5.83 -4.99
CA LEU A 10 -33.56 -6.83 -5.56
C LEU A 10 -32.34 -6.16 -6.18
N VAL A 11 -32.54 -5.14 -7.01
CA VAL A 11 -31.44 -4.39 -7.66
C VAL A 11 -30.54 -3.73 -6.61
N LEU A 12 -31.13 -3.11 -5.58
CA LEU A 12 -30.37 -2.47 -4.51
C LEU A 12 -29.51 -3.48 -3.75
N VAL A 13 -30.08 -4.62 -3.37
CA VAL A 13 -29.36 -5.70 -2.67
C VAL A 13 -28.25 -6.26 -3.56
N SER A 14 -28.52 -6.52 -4.84
CA SER A 14 -27.51 -6.98 -5.79
C SER A 14 -26.37 -5.98 -5.95
N LEU A 15 -26.67 -4.68 -6.05
CA LEU A 15 -25.65 -3.64 -6.15
C LEU A 15 -24.76 -3.60 -4.90
N VAL A 16 -25.36 -3.58 -3.71
CA VAL A 16 -24.62 -3.59 -2.44
C VAL A 16 -23.76 -4.85 -2.33
N PHE A 17 -24.33 -6.01 -2.66
CA PHE A 17 -23.60 -7.28 -2.64
C PHE A 17 -22.40 -7.27 -3.60
N SER A 18 -22.59 -6.81 -4.84
CA SER A 18 -21.50 -6.68 -5.82
C SER A 18 -20.40 -5.73 -5.34
N LEU A 19 -20.73 -4.61 -4.72
CA LEU A 19 -19.75 -3.68 -4.16
C LEU A 19 -18.97 -4.30 -3.00
N LEU A 20 -19.63 -5.04 -2.11
CA LEU A 20 -18.97 -5.74 -0.99
C LEU A 20 -18.03 -6.83 -1.49
N VAL A 21 -18.44 -7.61 -2.49
CA VAL A 21 -17.59 -8.61 -3.13
C VAL A 21 -16.39 -7.95 -3.82
N ALA A 22 -16.61 -6.86 -4.56
CA ALA A 22 -15.53 -6.14 -5.23
C ALA A 22 -14.50 -5.57 -4.24
N GLU A 23 -14.95 -4.98 -3.14
CA GLU A 23 -14.08 -4.49 -2.05
C GLU A 23 -13.30 -5.64 -1.40
N GLY A 24 -13.98 -6.75 -1.09
CA GLY A 24 -13.36 -7.94 -0.50
C GLY A 24 -12.27 -8.53 -1.39
N VAL A 25 -12.55 -8.70 -2.69
CA VAL A 25 -11.57 -9.16 -3.67
C VAL A 25 -10.41 -8.17 -3.79
N SER A 26 -10.70 -6.86 -3.81
CA SER A 26 -9.67 -5.83 -3.94
C SER A 26 -8.68 -5.86 -2.77
N ARG A 27 -9.14 -6.11 -1.54
CA ARG A 27 -8.28 -6.28 -0.35
C ARG A 27 -7.41 -7.53 -0.37
N LEU A 28 -7.79 -8.55 -1.14
CA LEU A 28 -7.02 -9.78 -1.30
C LEU A 28 -6.01 -9.70 -2.46
N VAL A 29 -6.35 -8.95 -3.51
CA VAL A 29 -5.56 -8.86 -4.74
C VAL A 29 -4.53 -7.73 -4.69
N PHE A 30 -4.87 -6.57 -4.11
CA PHE A 30 -4.01 -5.39 -4.11
C PHE A 30 -3.34 -5.19 -2.76
N ASP A 31 -2.03 -4.94 -2.78
CA ASP A 31 -1.28 -4.59 -1.57
C ASP A 31 -1.59 -3.13 -1.20
N PRO A 32 -2.09 -2.84 0.02
CA PRO A 32 -2.44 -1.48 0.43
C PRO A 32 -1.29 -0.48 0.29
N ILE A 33 -0.03 -0.94 0.39
CA ILE A 33 1.16 -0.10 0.25
C ILE A 33 1.33 0.52 -1.15
N ASP A 34 0.60 0.00 -2.15
CA ASP A 34 0.69 0.46 -3.54
C ASP A 34 -0.30 1.57 -3.89
N PHE A 35 -1.37 1.72 -3.12
CA PHE A 35 -2.45 2.66 -3.44
C PHE A 35 -2.88 3.56 -2.28
N LEU A 36 -2.59 3.19 -1.03
CA LEU A 36 -2.85 4.08 0.10
C LEU A 36 -1.76 5.16 0.20
N LYS A 37 -2.18 6.38 0.50
CA LYS A 37 -1.27 7.50 0.74
C LYS A 37 -0.92 7.54 2.24
N PRO A 38 0.37 7.52 2.60
CA PRO A 38 0.76 7.68 3.99
C PRO A 38 0.48 9.10 4.50
N ARG A 39 0.28 9.21 5.80
CA ARG A 39 0.22 10.51 6.48
C ARG A 39 1.63 11.05 6.68
N ARG A 40 1.76 12.37 6.70
CA ARG A 40 3.04 13.07 6.88
C ARG A 40 3.01 13.82 8.21
N LEU A 41 4.10 13.72 8.96
CA LEU A 41 4.33 14.50 10.16
C LEU A 41 5.38 15.58 9.86
N PRO A 42 5.23 16.80 10.40
CA PRO A 42 6.29 17.80 10.31
C PRO A 42 7.57 17.27 10.96
N ASP A 43 8.70 17.66 10.40
CA ASP A 43 10.03 17.30 10.88
C ASP A 43 10.97 18.50 10.69
N ASP A 44 11.67 18.90 11.73
CA ASP A 44 12.49 20.13 11.72
C ASP A 44 13.71 20.03 10.79
N VAL A 45 14.16 18.82 10.48
CA VAL A 45 15.34 18.57 9.64
C VAL A 45 14.91 18.22 8.21
N LEU A 46 13.93 17.32 8.07
CA LEU A 46 13.51 16.77 6.78
C LEU A 46 12.30 17.51 6.17
N ARG A 47 11.82 18.58 6.81
CA ARG A 47 10.53 19.26 6.55
C ARG A 47 9.32 18.39 6.92
N TYR A 48 9.31 17.13 6.50
CA TYR A 48 8.35 16.14 6.96
C TYR A 48 8.94 14.73 6.90
N ARG A 49 8.38 13.85 7.72
CA ARG A 49 8.58 12.39 7.65
C ARG A 49 7.24 11.68 7.50
N ILE A 50 7.28 10.41 7.10
CA ILE A 50 6.07 9.58 7.05
C ILE A 50 5.68 9.16 8.46
N GLU A 51 4.38 9.24 8.78
CA GLU A 51 3.85 8.67 10.02
C GLU A 51 3.92 7.14 9.97
N PRO A 52 4.60 6.48 10.93
CA PRO A 52 4.72 5.02 10.96
C PRO A 52 3.38 4.29 10.89
N GLY A 53 3.34 3.17 10.17
CA GLY A 53 2.15 2.34 10.05
C GLY A 53 1.02 2.91 9.19
N THR A 54 1.16 4.13 8.65
CA THR A 54 0.14 4.73 7.79
C THR A 54 0.37 4.35 6.33
N GLY A 55 -0.70 4.12 5.58
CA GLY A 55 -0.56 3.71 4.17
C GLY A 55 0.10 2.34 3.97
N ALA A 56 0.09 1.48 4.99
CA ALA A 56 0.81 0.21 5.04
C ALA A 56 2.34 0.31 5.00
N HIS A 57 2.90 1.49 5.32
CA HIS A 57 4.33 1.66 5.62
C HIS A 57 4.70 0.98 6.92
N ASP A 58 5.98 0.63 7.06
CA ASP A 58 6.48 -0.07 8.24
C ASP A 58 6.48 0.81 9.51
N SER A 59 6.95 0.23 10.61
CA SER A 59 7.05 0.92 11.92
C SER A 59 8.07 2.05 11.96
N LEU A 60 8.89 2.24 10.91
CA LEU A 60 9.78 3.39 10.75
C LEU A 60 9.27 4.39 9.71
N GLY A 61 8.14 4.11 9.04
CA GLY A 61 7.53 4.97 8.03
C GLY A 61 8.11 4.80 6.64
N PHE A 62 8.91 3.75 6.40
CA PHE A 62 9.49 3.45 5.09
C PHE A 62 8.60 2.50 4.29
N ARG A 63 8.77 2.49 2.97
CA ARG A 63 7.87 1.77 2.04
C ARG A 63 8.24 0.29 1.96
N ASN A 64 8.23 -0.38 3.09
CA ASN A 64 8.47 -1.81 3.26
C ASN A 64 7.33 -2.47 4.03
N LYS A 65 7.18 -3.79 3.91
CA LYS A 65 6.19 -4.56 4.68
C LYS A 65 6.52 -4.64 6.16
N SER A 66 7.81 -4.63 6.48
CA SER A 66 8.33 -4.67 7.84
C SER A 66 9.76 -4.16 7.87
N VAL A 67 10.20 -3.76 9.05
CA VAL A 67 11.60 -3.42 9.33
C VAL A 67 12.38 -4.73 9.51
N PRO A 68 13.43 -5.00 8.72
CA PRO A 68 14.24 -6.19 8.92
C PRO A 68 15.10 -6.07 10.19
N ALA A 69 15.51 -7.20 10.77
CA ALA A 69 16.41 -7.21 11.92
C ALA A 69 17.80 -6.59 11.60
N GLY A 70 18.19 -6.65 10.33
CA GLY A 70 19.35 -5.96 9.76
C GLY A 70 19.24 -5.92 8.24
N ALA A 71 19.86 -4.93 7.62
CA ALA A 71 19.92 -4.79 6.17
C ALA A 71 21.37 -4.75 5.71
N GLU A 72 21.69 -5.50 4.66
CA GLU A 72 23.01 -5.44 4.01
C GLU A 72 23.14 -4.18 3.14
N ILE A 73 22.01 -3.66 2.65
CA ILE A 73 21.92 -2.48 1.81
C ILE A 73 20.74 -1.64 2.28
N VAL A 74 20.95 -0.34 2.45
CA VAL A 74 19.90 0.66 2.66
C VAL A 74 19.87 1.60 1.46
N ALA A 75 18.70 1.77 0.86
CA ALA A 75 18.52 2.62 -0.30
C ALA A 75 17.90 3.97 0.12
N ILE A 76 18.69 5.03 0.10
CA ILE A 76 18.23 6.38 0.42
C ILE A 76 18.16 7.19 -0.88
N GLY A 77 17.08 7.96 -1.05
CA GLY A 77 16.94 8.84 -2.21
C GLY A 77 15.61 9.58 -2.21
N ASP A 78 15.10 9.85 -3.41
CA ASP A 78 13.90 10.64 -3.64
C ASP A 78 12.70 9.75 -4.06
N SER A 79 11.76 10.34 -4.81
CA SER A 79 10.62 9.65 -5.39
C SER A 79 10.96 8.40 -6.21
N HIS A 80 12.13 8.36 -6.85
CA HIS A 80 12.56 7.19 -7.63
C HIS A 80 13.00 6.03 -6.72
N THR A 81 13.70 6.33 -5.62
CA THR A 81 14.05 5.33 -4.60
C THR A 81 12.81 4.83 -3.88
N TYR A 82 11.92 5.75 -3.50
CA TYR A 82 10.59 5.41 -2.98
C TYR A 82 9.77 4.52 -3.94
N GLY A 83 10.05 4.59 -5.25
CA GLY A 83 9.40 3.78 -6.28
C GLY A 83 8.07 4.35 -6.75
N VAL A 84 7.95 5.68 -6.90
CA VAL A 84 6.79 6.31 -7.54
C VAL A 84 6.57 5.68 -8.93
N SER A 85 5.31 5.39 -9.25
CA SER A 85 4.88 4.68 -10.48
C SER A 85 5.28 3.20 -10.57
N ALA A 86 5.85 2.63 -9.51
CA ALA A 86 6.06 1.19 -9.36
C ALA A 86 5.30 0.65 -8.14
N ARG A 87 4.90 -0.62 -8.18
CA ARG A 87 4.50 -1.33 -6.96
C ARG A 87 5.70 -1.37 -6.01
N ALA A 88 5.47 -1.43 -4.70
CA ALA A 88 6.53 -1.46 -3.70
C ALA A 88 7.47 -2.63 -3.96
N SER A 89 6.90 -3.80 -4.30
CA SER A 89 7.64 -5.00 -4.72
C SER A 89 8.39 -4.83 -6.05
N GLU A 90 8.07 -3.85 -6.88
CA GLU A 90 8.69 -3.58 -8.17
C GLU A 90 9.62 -2.36 -8.14
N SER A 91 9.76 -1.71 -6.98
CA SER A 91 10.77 -0.66 -6.77
C SER A 91 12.17 -1.20 -7.04
N TRP A 92 13.08 -0.33 -7.51
CA TRP A 92 14.45 -0.77 -7.81
C TRP A 92 15.19 -1.36 -6.60
N PRO A 93 14.99 -0.91 -5.34
CA PRO A 93 15.60 -1.57 -4.17
C PRO A 93 15.04 -2.97 -3.94
N SER A 94 13.73 -3.16 -4.13
CA SER A 94 13.09 -4.48 -4.05
C SER A 94 13.59 -5.42 -5.15
N ALA A 95 13.75 -4.92 -6.38
CA ALA A 95 14.33 -5.67 -7.48
C ALA A 95 15.79 -6.05 -7.20
N LEU A 96 16.59 -5.11 -6.68
CA LEU A 96 17.97 -5.35 -6.28
C LEU A 96 18.08 -6.47 -5.24
N GLY A 97 17.22 -6.45 -4.21
CA GLY A 97 17.19 -7.51 -3.20
C GLY A 97 16.91 -8.88 -3.79
N ARG A 98 15.93 -8.98 -4.71
CA ARG A 98 15.65 -10.24 -5.43
C ARG A 98 16.81 -10.71 -6.30
N MET A 99 17.46 -9.79 -7.02
CA MET A 99 18.54 -10.13 -7.95
C MET A 99 19.81 -10.57 -7.23
N THR A 100 20.09 -9.99 -6.06
CA THR A 100 21.34 -10.23 -5.31
C THR A 100 21.19 -11.23 -4.18
N GLY A 101 19.96 -11.53 -3.76
CA GLY A 101 19.68 -12.32 -2.55
C GLY A 101 19.99 -11.57 -1.26
N LYS A 102 20.37 -10.29 -1.33
CA LYS A 102 20.72 -9.47 -0.17
C LYS A 102 19.48 -8.88 0.48
N THR A 103 19.55 -8.65 1.78
CA THR A 103 18.50 -7.89 2.49
C THR A 103 18.66 -6.41 2.17
N VAL A 104 17.74 -5.87 1.36
CA VAL A 104 17.69 -4.45 0.97
C VAL A 104 16.53 -3.77 1.68
N TYR A 105 16.80 -2.65 2.34
CA TYR A 105 15.81 -1.80 2.99
C TYR A 105 15.63 -0.50 2.20
N ASN A 106 14.39 -0.20 1.81
CA ASN A 106 14.03 1.00 1.05
C ASN A 106 13.44 2.09 1.96
#